data_AF-A0A953Y5R0-F1
#
_entry.id   AF-A0A953Y5R0-F1
#
_cell.length_a   1.000
_cell.length_b   1.000
_cell.length_c   1.000
_cell.angle_alpha   90.00
_cell.angle_beta   90.00
_cell.angle_gamma   90.00
#
_symmetry.space_group_name_H-M   'P 1'
#
loop_
_entity.id
_entity.type
_entity.pdbx_description
1 polymer ?
#
loop_
_entity_poly.entity_id
_entity_poly.type
_entity_poly.pdbx_seq_one_letter_code
_entity_poly.pdbx_strand_id
1 'polypeptide(L)'
;MYKVSIVAVALAAVSATVVDAQTLKQGSRGEQVRRVQRALVLHGNRIALDGIYGPNTAAAVKAFQRSRGLPGTGRVDAVTLRALERPIQRGDQGAAVRQLQRQLNANGARISEDGKFGPNTESALEAFQRSMGLGQSGKLDSSTLSKLLGAARGNSSGTGESGGGSGTLAAGRGGAPRSRLIEQAKQYIASNPRGFKKNVLVVVDFTKRSSEKRLFIVDTRTNKVEAWKTAHGSGSDPGNTGRPTRFSNRTGSKMSSIGFYRTAETYQGKYGYSLRLDGLSGTNSRVRARAVVMHPSKYVREGGASGRSWGCFAIDSRYSRHIIDRVKGGVLLYAYGGQR
;
A
#
# COMPACT_ATOMS: atom_id res chain seq x y z
N MET A 1 64.52 13.97 -36.08
CA MET A 1 63.88 12.68 -35.75
C MET A 1 63.79 12.55 -34.25
N TYR A 2 62.62 12.73 -33.64
CA TYR A 2 62.19 12.10 -32.38
C TYR A 2 60.65 12.13 -32.35
N LYS A 3 60.03 10.96 -32.41
CA LYS A 3 58.60 10.72 -32.15
C LYS A 3 58.44 10.40 -30.67
N VAL A 4 57.53 11.06 -29.94
CA VAL A 4 56.81 10.49 -28.77
C VAL A 4 55.49 11.27 -28.62
N SER A 5 54.39 10.76 -29.17
CA SER A 5 53.25 10.13 -28.47
C SER A 5 52.38 11.09 -27.64
N ILE A 6 51.28 11.52 -28.26
CA ILE A 6 50.12 12.14 -27.59
C ILE A 6 49.49 11.09 -26.68
N VAL A 7 49.59 11.29 -25.37
CA VAL A 7 48.85 10.48 -24.38
C VAL A 7 47.38 10.87 -24.49
N ALA A 8 46.57 9.97 -25.04
CA ALA A 8 45.12 10.05 -24.95
C ALA A 8 44.71 10.00 -23.48
N VAL A 9 44.25 11.13 -22.94
CA VAL A 9 43.55 11.15 -21.65
C VAL A 9 42.23 10.45 -21.89
N ALA A 10 42.19 9.16 -21.54
CA ALA A 10 40.95 8.41 -21.42
C ALA A 10 40.08 9.12 -20.38
N LEU A 11 39.08 9.87 -20.87
CA LEU A 11 37.91 10.20 -20.07
C LEU A 11 37.29 8.86 -19.66
N ALA A 12 37.63 8.39 -18.47
CA ALA A 12 36.89 7.33 -17.81
C ALA A 12 35.47 7.86 -17.61
N ALA A 13 34.61 7.51 -18.56
CA ALA A 13 33.17 7.55 -18.38
C ALA A 13 32.88 6.74 -17.12
N VAL A 14 32.65 7.43 -16.01
CA VAL A 14 31.94 6.84 -14.88
C VAL A 14 30.56 6.51 -15.42
N SER A 15 30.41 5.27 -15.87
CA SER A 15 29.14 4.70 -16.31
C SER A 15 28.13 4.98 -15.21
N ALA A 16 27.11 5.75 -15.56
CA ALA A 16 25.90 5.94 -14.78
C ALA A 16 25.27 4.56 -14.54
N THR A 17 25.64 3.91 -13.45
CA THR A 17 25.06 2.65 -13.02
C THR A 17 23.69 2.92 -12.42
N VAL A 18 22.68 2.78 -13.27
CA VAL A 18 21.36 2.20 -12.98
C VAL A 18 20.62 2.78 -11.78
N VAL A 19 19.93 3.89 -11.99
CA VAL A 19 18.64 4.14 -11.34
C VAL A 19 17.53 3.96 -12.39
N ASP A 20 17.15 2.70 -12.65
CA ASP A 20 15.84 2.43 -13.25
C ASP A 20 14.75 2.65 -12.18
N ALA A 21 14.55 3.93 -11.82
CA ALA A 21 13.27 4.40 -11.34
C ALA A 21 12.48 4.71 -12.61
N GLN A 22 11.58 3.81 -13.02
CA GLN A 22 10.77 4.03 -14.21
C GLN A 22 10.17 5.45 -14.20
N THR A 23 10.67 6.29 -15.09
CA THR A 23 10.18 7.65 -15.26
C THR A 23 8.73 7.59 -15.70
N LEU A 24 7.81 8.16 -14.90
CA LEU A 24 6.40 8.19 -15.28
C LEU A 24 6.20 9.22 -16.39
N LYS A 25 5.49 8.81 -17.43
CA LYS A 25 5.26 9.62 -18.63
C LYS A 25 3.88 9.31 -19.20
N GLN A 26 3.49 10.03 -20.24
CA GLN A 26 2.23 9.75 -20.92
C GLN A 26 2.14 8.27 -21.34
N GLY A 27 1.01 7.64 -21.03
CA GLY A 27 0.80 6.20 -21.20
C GLY A 27 1.16 5.34 -19.98
N SER A 28 1.92 5.85 -19.00
CA SER A 28 2.09 5.20 -17.70
C SER A 28 0.74 5.05 -16.99
N ARG A 29 0.58 3.96 -16.24
CA ARG A 29 -0.66 3.66 -15.51
C ARG A 29 -0.37 3.04 -14.14
N GLY A 30 -1.33 3.10 -13.23
CA GLY A 30 -1.31 2.39 -11.96
C GLY A 30 -1.16 3.30 -10.74
N GLU A 31 -0.84 2.71 -9.59
CA GLU A 31 -0.83 3.41 -8.29
C GLU A 31 0.20 4.55 -8.26
N GLN A 32 1.38 4.36 -8.86
CA GLN A 32 2.41 5.39 -8.94
C GLN A 32 1.90 6.65 -9.65
N VAL A 33 1.08 6.48 -10.70
CA VAL A 33 0.42 7.60 -11.38
C VAL A 33 -0.64 8.24 -10.49
N ARG A 34 -1.48 7.47 -9.77
CA ARG A 34 -2.44 8.04 -8.81
C ARG A 34 -1.75 8.81 -7.68
N ARG A 35 -0.56 8.37 -7.25
CA ARG A 35 0.23 9.05 -6.22
C ARG A 35 0.70 10.41 -6.71
N VAL A 36 1.24 10.48 -7.93
CA VAL A 36 1.55 11.75 -8.61
C VAL A 36 0.30 12.61 -8.79
N GLN A 37 -0.80 12.05 -9.27
CA GLN A 37 -2.03 12.81 -9.51
C GLN A 37 -2.61 13.39 -8.20
N ARG A 38 -2.57 12.66 -7.08
CA ARG A 38 -2.97 13.18 -5.76
C ARG A 38 -2.09 14.36 -5.32
N ALA A 39 -0.76 14.23 -5.47
CA ALA A 39 0.18 15.30 -5.16
C ALA A 39 -0.08 16.54 -6.03
N LEU A 40 -0.35 16.37 -7.33
CA LEU A 40 -0.69 17.46 -8.23
C LEU A 40 -2.00 18.15 -7.83
N VAL A 41 -3.02 17.39 -7.43
CA VAL A 41 -4.29 17.94 -6.92
C VAL A 41 -4.08 18.74 -5.64
N LEU A 42 -3.23 18.26 -4.73
CA LEU A 42 -2.82 19.02 -3.55
C LEU A 42 -2.15 20.35 -3.94
N HIS A 43 -1.32 20.34 -4.99
CA HIS A 43 -0.71 21.55 -5.54
C HIS A 43 -1.66 22.41 -6.38
N GLY A 44 -2.97 22.17 -6.33
CA GLY A 44 -4.00 23.01 -6.94
C GLY A 44 -4.39 22.63 -8.37
N ASN A 45 -3.87 21.52 -8.91
CA ASN A 45 -4.22 21.07 -10.25
C ASN A 45 -5.58 20.35 -10.26
N ARG A 46 -6.44 20.68 -11.22
CA ARG A 46 -7.72 19.98 -11.44
C ARG A 46 -7.54 18.88 -12.47
N ILE A 47 -7.16 17.69 -12.02
CA ILE A 47 -6.97 16.52 -12.88
C ILE A 47 -7.71 15.29 -12.32
N ALA A 48 -8.02 14.33 -13.19
CA ALA A 48 -8.59 13.06 -12.78
C ALA A 48 -7.60 12.26 -11.91
N LEU A 49 -8.12 11.55 -10.90
CA LEU A 49 -7.35 10.60 -10.07
C LEU A 49 -7.56 9.16 -10.57
N ASP A 50 -7.52 8.99 -11.89
CA ASP A 50 -7.86 7.77 -12.61
C ASP A 50 -6.69 6.77 -12.72
N GLY A 51 -5.48 7.19 -12.30
CA GLY A 51 -4.27 6.38 -12.41
C GLY A 51 -3.78 6.23 -13.84
N ILE A 52 -4.21 7.10 -14.76
CA ILE A 52 -3.80 7.12 -16.16
C ILE A 52 -3.01 8.41 -16.41
N TYR A 53 -1.76 8.27 -16.83
CA TYR A 53 -0.93 9.40 -17.15
C TYR A 53 -1.29 9.88 -18.55
N GLY A 54 -2.34 10.69 -18.65
CA GLY A 54 -2.79 11.33 -19.89
C GLY A 54 -2.20 12.72 -20.12
N PRO A 55 -2.58 13.40 -21.22
CA PRO A 55 -2.13 14.75 -21.55
C PRO A 55 -2.33 15.76 -20.41
N ASN A 56 -3.47 15.69 -19.71
CA ASN A 56 -3.77 16.57 -18.57
C ASN A 56 -2.81 16.36 -17.39
N THR A 57 -2.41 15.11 -17.13
CA THR A 57 -1.41 14.81 -16.09
C THR A 57 -0.02 15.31 -16.50
N ALA A 58 0.36 15.13 -17.78
CA ALA A 58 1.63 15.63 -18.31
C ALA A 58 1.72 17.16 -18.24
N ALA A 59 0.63 17.87 -18.59
CA ALA A 59 0.53 19.31 -18.49
C ALA A 59 0.66 19.79 -17.04
N ALA A 60 -0.03 19.14 -16.10
CA ALA A 60 0.07 19.45 -14.67
C ALA A 60 1.48 19.22 -14.11
N VAL A 61 2.15 18.12 -14.49
CA VAL A 61 3.56 17.89 -14.12
C VAL A 61 4.48 18.95 -14.70
N LYS A 62 4.30 19.31 -15.97
CA LYS A 62 5.09 20.37 -16.62
C LYS A 62 4.93 21.72 -15.91
N ALA A 63 3.69 22.07 -15.54
CA ALA A 63 3.41 23.29 -14.79
C ALA A 63 4.06 23.27 -13.40
N PHE A 64 3.97 22.14 -12.69
CA PHE A 64 4.63 21.96 -11.40
C PHE A 64 6.15 22.06 -11.52
N GLN A 65 6.76 21.43 -12.52
CA GLN A 65 8.22 21.51 -12.74
C GLN A 65 8.65 22.97 -12.92
N ARG A 66 7.95 23.72 -13.78
CA ARG A 66 8.23 25.15 -14.01
C ARG A 66 8.12 25.97 -12.73
N SER A 67 7.09 25.74 -11.91
CA SER A 67 6.93 26.48 -10.64
C SER A 67 7.98 26.15 -9.58
N ARG A 68 8.77 25.10 -9.79
CA ARG A 68 9.87 24.67 -8.92
C ARG A 68 11.25 24.90 -9.52
N GLY A 69 11.34 25.60 -10.67
CA GLY A 69 12.62 25.81 -11.38
C GLY A 69 13.22 24.52 -11.97
N LEU A 70 12.42 23.47 -12.13
CA LEU A 70 12.83 22.20 -12.75
C LEU A 70 12.58 22.24 -14.27
N PRO A 71 13.31 21.44 -15.06
CA PRO A 71 13.02 21.28 -16.49
C PRO A 71 11.57 20.83 -16.72
N GLY A 72 10.81 21.62 -17.50
CA GLY A 72 9.40 21.37 -17.81
C GLY A 72 9.17 20.24 -18.82
N THR A 73 9.66 19.04 -18.52
CA THR A 73 9.61 17.87 -19.42
C THR A 73 8.23 17.24 -19.48
N GLY A 74 7.39 17.45 -18.46
CA GLY A 74 6.12 16.73 -18.31
C GLY A 74 6.31 15.23 -18.05
N ARG A 75 7.51 14.81 -17.61
CA ARG A 75 7.85 13.46 -17.17
C ARG A 75 8.26 13.51 -15.71
N VAL A 76 7.92 12.47 -14.95
CA VAL A 76 8.27 12.38 -13.52
C VAL A 76 9.46 11.47 -13.36
N ASP A 77 10.63 12.08 -13.24
CA ASP A 77 11.87 11.44 -12.81
C ASP A 77 12.00 11.45 -11.27
N ALA A 78 13.11 10.92 -10.75
CA ALA A 78 13.34 10.85 -9.31
C ALA A 78 13.39 12.23 -8.63
N VAL A 79 13.87 13.26 -9.33
CA VAL A 79 13.96 14.64 -8.80
C VAL A 79 12.58 15.26 -8.72
N THR A 80 11.80 15.16 -9.80
CA THR A 80 10.41 15.62 -9.89
C THR A 80 9.52 14.90 -8.87
N LEU A 81 9.69 13.59 -8.71
CA LEU A 81 8.94 12.80 -7.75
C LEU A 81 9.22 13.25 -6.31
N ARG A 82 10.49 13.45 -5.96
CA ARG A 82 10.89 13.93 -4.63
C ARG A 82 10.31 15.32 -4.35
N ALA A 83 10.29 16.20 -5.34
CA ALA A 83 9.70 17.53 -5.21
C ALA A 83 8.18 17.48 -5.02
N LEU A 84 7.48 16.62 -5.76
CA LEU A 84 6.03 16.42 -5.64
C LEU A 84 5.62 15.80 -4.30
N GLU A 85 6.43 14.89 -3.77
CA GLU A 85 6.09 14.12 -2.58
C GLU A 85 6.67 14.70 -1.28
N ARG A 86 7.30 15.88 -1.33
CA ARG A 86 7.78 16.57 -0.13
C ARG A 86 6.60 16.77 0.82
N PRO A 87 6.64 16.24 2.05
CA PRO A 87 5.56 16.44 3.00
C PRO A 87 5.33 17.94 3.27
N ILE A 88 4.07 18.35 3.33
CA ILE A 88 3.71 19.69 3.82
C ILE A 88 3.72 19.66 5.34
N GLN A 89 4.38 20.62 5.97
CA GLN A 89 4.57 20.67 7.43
C GLN A 89 4.46 22.11 7.96
N ARG A 90 4.49 22.27 9.30
CA ARG A 90 4.49 23.58 9.95
C ARG A 90 5.56 24.51 9.35
N GLY A 91 5.17 25.76 9.12
CA GLY A 91 5.99 26.78 8.48
C GLY A 91 5.82 26.86 6.96
N ASP A 92 5.28 25.82 6.30
CA ASP A 92 4.93 25.91 4.88
C ASP A 92 3.77 26.89 4.66
N GLN A 93 3.77 27.54 3.49
CA GLN A 93 2.71 28.48 3.09
C GLN A 93 2.35 28.30 1.61
N GLY A 94 1.18 28.81 1.22
CA GLY A 94 0.74 28.92 -0.17
C GLY A 94 -0.48 28.06 -0.53
N ALA A 95 -0.74 27.93 -1.84
CA ALA A 95 -1.96 27.32 -2.36
C ALA A 95 -2.17 25.87 -1.89
N ALA A 96 -1.09 25.09 -1.75
CA ALA A 96 -1.16 23.71 -1.29
C ALA A 96 -1.57 23.59 0.19
N VAL A 97 -1.11 24.52 1.04
CA VAL A 97 -1.54 24.62 2.44
C VAL A 97 -3.00 25.03 2.52
N ARG A 98 -3.43 25.99 1.71
CA ARG A 98 -4.84 26.40 1.64
C ARG A 98 -5.75 25.25 1.22
N GLN A 99 -5.28 24.43 0.29
CA GLN A 99 -5.99 23.22 -0.15
C GLN A 99 -6.06 22.17 0.96
N LEU A 100 -4.98 21.96 1.71
CA LEU A 100 -4.97 21.12 2.90
C LEU A 100 -6.01 21.60 3.93
N GLN A 101 -6.01 22.89 4.26
CA GLN A 101 -6.94 23.49 5.22
C GLN A 101 -8.40 23.30 4.79
N ARG A 102 -8.73 23.56 3.51
CA ARG A 102 -10.05 23.24 2.94
C ARG A 102 -10.46 21.80 3.18
N GLN A 103 -9.55 20.87 2.90
CA GLN A 103 -9.86 19.46 3.03
C GLN A 103 -10.01 19.05 4.50
N LEU A 104 -9.23 19.62 5.42
CA LEU A 104 -9.41 19.40 6.86
C LEU A 104 -10.78 19.93 7.32
N ASN A 105 -11.18 21.11 6.87
CA ASN A 105 -12.49 21.69 7.18
C ASN A 105 -13.64 20.83 6.62
N ALA A 106 -13.51 20.35 5.39
CA ALA A 106 -14.46 19.40 4.79
C ALA A 106 -14.55 18.07 5.56
N ASN A 107 -13.52 17.73 6.34
CA ASN A 107 -13.48 16.57 7.23
C ASN A 107 -13.80 16.91 8.70
N GLY A 108 -14.45 18.04 8.94
CA GLY A 108 -14.96 18.43 10.26
C GLY A 108 -14.02 19.26 11.13
N ALA A 109 -12.85 19.64 10.61
CA ALA A 109 -12.04 20.67 11.28
C ALA A 109 -12.72 22.06 11.17
N ARG A 110 -12.33 22.98 12.05
CA ARG A 110 -12.78 24.37 12.03
C ARG A 110 -11.56 25.28 12.16
N ILE A 111 -10.79 25.38 11.07
CA ILE A 111 -9.57 26.19 11.01
C ILE A 111 -9.64 27.22 9.89
N SER A 112 -8.85 28.29 10.01
CA SER A 112 -8.72 29.30 8.96
C SER A 112 -8.07 28.72 7.70
N GLU A 113 -8.61 29.07 6.53
CA GLU A 113 -8.05 28.72 5.22
C GLU A 113 -7.14 29.83 4.68
N ASP A 114 -6.23 30.31 5.52
CA ASP A 114 -5.33 31.43 5.23
C ASP A 114 -4.14 31.05 4.33
N GLY A 115 -3.90 29.76 4.12
CA GLY A 115 -2.77 29.23 3.38
C GLY A 115 -1.46 29.23 4.16
N LYS A 116 -1.50 29.35 5.50
CA LYS A 116 -0.33 29.31 6.39
C LYS A 116 -0.41 28.11 7.31
N PHE A 117 0.61 27.24 7.27
CA PHE A 117 0.63 26.04 8.10
C PHE A 117 1.15 26.42 9.49
N GLY A 118 0.25 26.94 10.32
CA GLY A 118 0.49 27.25 11.73
C GLY A 118 0.04 26.13 12.69
N PRO A 119 0.10 26.39 14.02
CA PRO A 119 -0.27 25.41 15.05
C PRO A 119 -1.66 24.80 14.88
N ASN A 120 -2.67 25.62 14.54
CA ASN A 120 -4.04 25.13 14.37
C ASN A 120 -4.17 24.16 13.20
N THR A 121 -3.42 24.38 12.11
CA THR A 121 -3.41 23.47 10.96
C THR A 121 -2.73 22.15 11.32
N GLU A 122 -1.63 22.20 12.09
CA GLU A 122 -0.96 21.01 12.59
C GLU A 122 -1.86 20.17 13.48
N SER A 123 -2.47 20.79 14.51
CA SER A 123 -3.38 20.10 15.43
C SER A 123 -4.57 19.47 14.70
N ALA A 124 -5.15 20.18 13.73
CA ALA A 124 -6.24 19.64 12.91
C ALA A 124 -5.78 18.45 12.05
N LEU A 125 -4.56 18.52 11.49
CA LEU A 125 -3.98 17.43 10.72
C LEU A 125 -3.68 16.21 11.60
N GLU A 126 -3.15 16.39 12.80
CA GLU A 126 -2.91 15.31 13.76
C GLU A 126 -4.22 14.67 14.22
N ALA A 127 -5.25 15.48 14.49
CA ALA A 127 -6.58 14.97 14.84
C ALA A 127 -7.17 14.14 13.69
N PHE A 128 -7.03 14.62 12.45
CA PHE A 128 -7.41 13.86 11.26
C PHE A 128 -6.59 12.56 11.12
N GLN A 129 -5.28 12.62 11.32
CA GLN A 129 -4.42 11.43 11.28
C GLN A 129 -4.86 10.42 12.34
N ARG A 130 -5.13 10.87 13.56
CA ARG A 130 -5.65 10.05 14.66
C ARG A 130 -6.99 9.41 14.31
N SER A 131 -7.95 10.18 13.79
CA SER A 131 -9.27 9.65 13.41
C SER A 131 -9.19 8.63 12.26
N MET A 132 -8.18 8.77 11.39
CA MET A 132 -7.91 7.85 10.28
C MET A 132 -6.98 6.68 10.65
N GLY A 133 -6.56 6.57 11.92
CA GLY A 133 -5.64 5.54 12.42
C GLY A 133 -4.24 5.61 11.82
N LEU A 134 -3.78 6.82 11.48
CA LEU A 134 -2.44 7.13 10.97
C LEU A 134 -1.53 7.59 12.13
N GLY A 135 -0.22 7.49 11.92
CA GLY A 135 0.76 8.13 12.81
C GLY A 135 0.55 9.64 12.81
N GLN A 136 0.52 10.24 14.00
CA GLN A 136 0.31 11.68 14.22
C GLN A 136 1.63 12.42 13.96
N SER A 137 2.07 12.41 12.71
CA SER A 137 3.34 13.01 12.32
C SER A 137 3.29 14.54 12.25
N GLY A 138 2.08 15.13 12.24
CA GLY A 138 1.87 16.55 12.01
C GLY A 138 2.20 16.99 10.57
N LYS A 139 2.51 16.03 9.68
CA LYS A 139 2.95 16.27 8.29
C LYS A 139 1.99 15.64 7.30
N LEU A 140 1.67 16.39 6.24
CA LEU A 140 0.88 15.88 5.13
C LEU A 140 1.80 15.14 4.15
N ASP A 141 2.02 13.86 4.42
CA ASP A 141 2.70 12.95 3.52
C ASP A 141 1.71 12.31 2.52
N SER A 142 2.23 11.50 1.59
CA SER A 142 1.41 10.82 0.57
C SER A 142 0.35 9.86 1.15
N SER A 143 0.60 9.26 2.33
CA SER A 143 -0.37 8.40 3.03
C SER A 143 -1.53 9.22 3.58
N THR A 144 -1.22 10.32 4.25
CA THR A 144 -2.21 11.23 4.86
C THR A 144 -3.04 11.91 3.76
N LEU A 145 -2.38 12.39 2.71
CA LEU A 145 -3.03 13.01 1.56
C LEU A 145 -4.05 12.09 0.88
N SER A 146 -3.72 10.81 0.72
CA SER A 146 -4.66 9.85 0.15
C SER A 146 -5.93 9.69 0.97
N LYS A 147 -5.85 9.78 2.30
CA LYS A 147 -7.02 9.61 3.18
C LYS A 147 -7.83 10.89 3.21
N LEU A 148 -7.16 12.02 3.26
CA LEU A 148 -7.76 13.34 3.27
C LEU A 148 -8.61 13.61 2.02
N LEU A 149 -8.07 13.34 0.83
CA LEU A 149 -8.80 13.49 -0.44
C LEU A 149 -9.91 12.44 -0.64
N GLY A 150 -9.77 11.26 -0.03
CA GLY A 150 -10.76 10.18 -0.14
C GLY A 150 -11.97 10.40 0.76
N ALA A 151 -11.76 10.96 1.96
CA ALA A 151 -12.83 11.20 2.93
C ALA A 151 -13.73 12.40 2.55
N ALA A 152 -13.16 13.45 1.94
CA ALA A 152 -13.95 14.59 1.45
C ALA A 152 -14.94 14.22 0.32
N ARG A 153 -14.67 13.14 -0.42
CA ARG A 153 -15.54 12.63 -1.49
C ARG A 153 -16.70 11.76 -0.99
N GLY A 154 -16.66 11.31 0.26
CA GLY A 154 -17.75 10.53 0.88
C GLY A 154 -18.87 11.40 1.45
N ASN A 155 -18.63 12.71 1.62
CA ASN A 155 -19.58 13.64 2.25
C ASN A 155 -20.34 14.53 1.25
N SER A 156 -20.22 14.29 -0.06
CA SER A 156 -20.87 15.11 -1.10
C SER A 156 -21.94 14.36 -1.92
N SER A 157 -22.54 13.30 -1.37
CA SER A 157 -23.69 12.63 -2.00
C SER A 157 -24.76 12.37 -0.95
N GLY A 158 -25.51 13.41 -0.63
CA GLY A 158 -26.78 13.30 0.07
C GLY A 158 -27.91 13.74 -0.84
N THR A 159 -28.70 12.78 -1.33
CA THR A 159 -30.16 12.85 -1.49
C THR A 159 -30.71 11.42 -1.68
N GLY A 160 -31.61 11.02 -0.77
CA GLY A 160 -32.66 10.00 -0.95
C GLY A 160 -32.24 8.54 -1.17
N GLU A 161 -32.37 7.68 -0.17
CA GLU A 161 -33.61 6.92 0.05
C GLU A 161 -33.47 5.94 1.22
N SER A 162 -34.45 6.02 2.10
CA SER A 162 -34.68 5.15 3.23
C SER A 162 -35.16 3.78 2.71
N GLY A 163 -34.40 2.73 3.02
CA GLY A 163 -34.82 1.35 2.78
C GLY A 163 -34.25 0.45 3.87
N GLY A 164 -35.07 0.18 4.88
CA GLY A 164 -34.75 -0.71 5.97
C GLY A 164 -34.43 -2.12 5.47
N GLY A 165 -33.37 -2.71 6.04
CA GLY A 165 -32.91 -4.05 5.73
C GLY A 165 -31.94 -4.51 6.79
N SER A 166 -32.44 -4.69 8.02
CA SER A 166 -31.73 -5.37 9.10
C SER A 166 -31.43 -6.80 8.65
N GLY A 167 -30.19 -7.04 8.22
CA GLY A 167 -29.67 -8.33 7.80
C GLY A 167 -28.49 -8.72 8.65
N THR A 168 -28.77 -9.16 9.88
CA THR A 168 -27.81 -9.71 10.82
C THR A 168 -27.13 -10.94 10.21
N LEU A 169 -25.91 -10.79 9.69
CA LEU A 169 -25.09 -11.92 9.26
C LEU A 169 -24.16 -12.31 10.41
N ALA A 170 -24.48 -13.45 11.01
CA ALA A 170 -23.83 -14.03 12.16
C ALA A 170 -22.30 -14.09 12.02
N ALA A 171 -21.61 -13.30 12.85
CA ALA A 171 -20.17 -13.33 13.00
C ALA A 171 -19.75 -14.54 13.85
N GLY A 172 -19.25 -15.58 13.20
CA GLY A 172 -18.59 -16.69 13.89
C GLY A 172 -17.25 -16.29 14.51
N ARG A 173 -17.28 -15.79 15.77
CA ARG A 173 -16.21 -15.69 16.80
C ARG A 173 -14.74 -15.36 16.39
N GLY A 174 -14.48 -14.83 15.20
CA GLY A 174 -13.23 -14.13 14.89
C GLY A 174 -13.53 -13.03 13.89
N GLY A 175 -13.37 -11.79 14.35
CA GLY A 175 -13.97 -10.60 13.75
C GLY A 175 -13.70 -10.41 12.26
N ALA A 176 -14.55 -9.61 11.61
CA ALA A 176 -14.46 -9.31 10.20
C ALA A 176 -13.14 -8.57 9.82
N PRO A 177 -12.65 -8.73 8.59
CA PRO A 177 -11.59 -7.88 8.04
C PRO A 177 -12.01 -6.41 8.09
N ARG A 178 -11.06 -5.50 8.32
CA ARG A 178 -11.31 -4.06 8.18
C ARG A 178 -11.74 -3.77 6.75
N SER A 179 -12.91 -3.16 6.55
CA SER A 179 -13.47 -2.83 5.23
C SER A 179 -12.46 -2.10 4.34
N ARG A 180 -11.70 -1.15 4.90
CA ARG A 180 -10.63 -0.43 4.18
C ARG A 180 -9.60 -1.36 3.52
N LEU A 181 -9.24 -2.49 4.13
CA LEU A 181 -8.26 -3.41 3.56
C LEU A 181 -8.82 -4.19 2.38
N ILE A 182 -10.11 -4.56 2.44
CA ILE A 182 -10.82 -5.15 1.29
C ILE A 182 -10.86 -4.13 0.15
N GLU A 183 -11.24 -2.89 0.43
CA GLU A 183 -11.32 -1.85 -0.60
C GLU A 183 -9.97 -1.53 -1.22
N GLN A 184 -8.88 -1.51 -0.44
CA GLN A 184 -7.51 -1.40 -0.97
C GLN A 184 -7.15 -2.56 -1.89
N ALA A 185 -7.53 -3.80 -1.54
CA ALA A 185 -7.30 -4.97 -2.38
C ALA A 185 -8.13 -4.91 -3.67
N LYS A 186 -9.42 -4.55 -3.61
CA LYS A 186 -10.27 -4.33 -4.79
C LYS A 186 -9.71 -3.25 -5.71
N GLN A 187 -9.26 -2.14 -5.15
CA GLN A 187 -8.62 -1.05 -5.90
C GLN A 187 -7.33 -1.49 -6.59
N TYR A 188 -6.54 -2.36 -5.98
CA TYR A 188 -5.36 -2.94 -6.61
C TYR A 188 -5.75 -3.78 -7.84
N ILE A 189 -6.73 -4.70 -7.69
CA ILE A 189 -7.23 -5.50 -8.83
C ILE A 189 -7.78 -4.60 -9.95
N ALA A 190 -8.57 -3.59 -9.60
CA ALA A 190 -9.12 -2.64 -10.58
C ALA A 190 -8.00 -1.87 -11.33
N SER A 191 -6.89 -1.57 -10.66
CA SER A 191 -5.71 -0.92 -11.25
C SER A 191 -4.85 -1.87 -12.07
N ASN A 192 -4.97 -3.17 -11.85
CA ASN A 192 -4.18 -4.23 -12.48
C ASN A 192 -5.10 -5.33 -13.03
N PRO A 193 -5.91 -5.06 -14.08
CA PRO A 193 -7.05 -5.89 -14.45
C PRO A 193 -6.69 -7.27 -15.04
N ARG A 194 -5.43 -7.50 -15.39
CA ARG A 194 -4.95 -8.76 -15.99
C ARG A 194 -4.26 -9.64 -14.95
N GLY A 195 -4.49 -10.95 -15.04
CA GLY A 195 -3.76 -11.94 -14.25
C GLY A 195 -4.34 -12.24 -12.86
N PHE A 196 -5.44 -11.60 -12.46
CA PHE A 196 -6.12 -11.89 -11.20
C PHE A 196 -7.49 -12.54 -11.39
N LYS A 197 -7.79 -13.52 -10.53
CA LYS A 197 -9.16 -13.93 -10.25
C LYS A 197 -9.88 -12.75 -9.59
N LYS A 198 -11.04 -12.38 -10.14
CA LYS A 198 -11.79 -11.19 -9.69
C LYS A 198 -12.86 -11.51 -8.64
N ASN A 199 -13.24 -12.78 -8.52
CA ASN A 199 -14.32 -13.27 -7.64
C ASN A 199 -13.85 -13.57 -6.20
N VAL A 200 -12.55 -13.57 -5.95
CA VAL A 200 -11.97 -13.86 -4.63
C VAL A 200 -10.74 -12.99 -4.39
N LEU A 201 -10.58 -12.51 -3.16
CA LEU A 201 -9.35 -11.89 -2.68
C LEU A 201 -9.04 -12.36 -1.26
N VAL A 202 -7.78 -12.22 -0.86
CA VAL A 202 -7.31 -12.56 0.49
C VAL A 202 -6.78 -11.31 1.18
N VAL A 203 -7.17 -11.07 2.43
CA VAL A 203 -6.59 -10.05 3.29
C VAL A 203 -5.94 -10.73 4.48
N VAL A 204 -4.68 -10.38 4.77
CA VAL A 204 -3.99 -10.77 6.01
C VAL A 204 -3.71 -9.53 6.84
N ASP A 205 -4.35 -9.41 8.01
CA ASP A 205 -4.19 -8.28 8.92
C ASP A 205 -3.20 -8.62 10.04
N PHE A 206 -1.92 -8.33 9.82
CA PHE A 206 -0.86 -8.54 10.79
C PHE A 206 -0.89 -7.54 11.96
N THR A 207 -1.81 -6.56 11.99
CA THR A 207 -2.02 -5.76 13.21
C THR A 207 -2.71 -6.56 14.32
N LYS A 208 -3.33 -7.71 13.97
CA LYS A 208 -3.94 -8.67 14.90
C LYS A 208 -2.94 -9.70 15.43
N ARG A 209 -3.21 -10.22 16.63
CA ARG A 209 -2.40 -11.31 17.22
C ARG A 209 -2.58 -12.61 16.45
N SER A 210 -1.58 -13.50 16.53
CA SER A 210 -1.58 -14.81 15.87
C SER A 210 -2.58 -15.81 16.46
N SER A 211 -3.12 -15.50 17.66
CA SER A 211 -4.22 -16.20 18.29
C SER A 211 -5.59 -15.80 17.72
N GLU A 212 -5.69 -14.66 17.03
CA GLU A 212 -6.91 -14.19 16.38
C GLU A 212 -6.99 -14.68 14.92
N LYS A 213 -8.23 -14.80 14.40
CA LYS A 213 -8.43 -14.92 12.96
C LYS A 213 -8.00 -13.63 12.28
N ARG A 214 -7.05 -13.74 11.35
CA ARG A 214 -6.42 -12.59 10.69
C ARG A 214 -6.08 -12.83 9.22
N LEU A 215 -6.42 -14.00 8.68
CA LEU A 215 -6.45 -14.27 7.24
C LEU A 215 -7.91 -14.38 6.83
N PHE A 216 -8.32 -13.57 5.87
CA PHE A 216 -9.70 -13.45 5.43
C PHE A 216 -9.76 -13.74 3.93
N ILE A 217 -10.53 -14.75 3.55
CA ILE A 217 -10.87 -15.02 2.14
C ILE A 217 -12.22 -14.37 1.89
N VAL A 218 -12.28 -13.47 0.91
CA VAL A 218 -13.47 -12.67 0.61
C VAL A 218 -13.97 -13.04 -0.78
N ASP A 219 -15.20 -13.54 -0.88
CA ASP A 219 -15.92 -13.59 -2.17
C ASP A 219 -16.34 -12.16 -2.51
N THR A 220 -15.81 -11.62 -3.60
CA THR A 220 -16.00 -10.22 -3.97
C THR A 220 -17.36 -9.94 -4.63
N ARG A 221 -18.09 -10.99 -5.03
CA ARG A 221 -19.44 -10.87 -5.61
C ARG A 221 -20.49 -10.83 -4.52
N THR A 222 -20.33 -11.68 -3.49
CA THR A 222 -21.32 -11.81 -2.41
C THR A 222 -20.91 -11.11 -1.13
N ASN A 223 -19.68 -10.58 -1.05
CA ASN A 223 -19.04 -10.08 0.17
C ASN A 223 -19.00 -11.10 1.33
N LYS A 224 -19.11 -12.41 1.05
CA LYS A 224 -18.99 -13.45 2.08
C LYS A 224 -17.53 -13.59 2.49
N VAL A 225 -17.29 -13.73 3.78
CA VAL A 225 -15.95 -13.79 4.38
C VAL A 225 -15.75 -15.12 5.09
N GLU A 226 -14.68 -15.83 4.73
CA GLU A 226 -14.13 -16.92 5.54
C GLU A 226 -12.93 -16.39 6.33
N ALA A 227 -12.90 -16.61 7.64
CA ALA A 227 -11.86 -16.12 8.53
C ALA A 227 -11.04 -17.28 9.12
N TRP A 228 -9.72 -17.13 9.09
CA TRP A 228 -8.74 -18.16 9.48
C TRP A 228 -7.58 -17.55 10.27
N LYS A 229 -6.93 -18.36 11.09
CA LYS A 229 -5.64 -18.00 11.69
C LYS A 229 -4.51 -18.19 10.67
N THR A 230 -3.49 -17.35 10.77
CA THR A 230 -2.22 -17.57 10.07
C THR A 230 -1.04 -17.10 10.91
N ALA A 231 0.10 -17.77 10.85
CA ALA A 231 1.33 -17.36 11.52
C ALA A 231 2.06 -16.25 10.74
N HIS A 232 3.08 -15.68 11.37
CA HIS A 232 4.02 -14.74 10.76
C HIS A 232 5.46 -15.20 11.02
N GLY A 233 6.43 -14.52 10.41
CA GLY A 233 7.85 -14.79 10.62
C GLY A 233 8.35 -14.43 12.02
N SER A 234 9.18 -15.27 12.63
CA SER A 234 9.71 -15.07 13.99
C SER A 234 10.51 -13.78 14.14
N GLY A 235 11.21 -13.38 13.08
CA GLY A 235 11.91 -12.09 13.04
C GLY A 235 10.94 -10.91 13.14
N SER A 236 9.67 -11.07 12.78
CA SER A 236 8.66 -10.00 12.85
C SER A 236 8.13 -9.74 14.26
N ASP A 237 8.28 -10.70 15.17
CA ASP A 237 7.81 -10.64 16.56
C ASP A 237 8.88 -11.26 17.48
N PRO A 238 10.04 -10.61 17.68
CA PRO A 238 11.14 -11.17 18.48
C PRO A 238 10.71 -11.50 19.92
N GLY A 239 9.83 -10.69 20.52
CA GLY A 239 9.31 -10.89 21.87
C GLY A 239 8.22 -11.96 21.99
N ASN A 240 7.88 -12.67 20.90
CA ASN A 240 6.88 -13.74 20.90
C ASN A 240 5.52 -13.31 21.48
N THR A 241 5.12 -12.07 21.23
CA THR A 241 3.87 -11.50 21.74
C THR A 241 2.63 -12.02 20.98
N GLY A 242 2.83 -12.72 19.86
CA GLY A 242 1.81 -13.07 18.90
C GLY A 242 1.48 -11.93 17.92
N ARG A 243 2.00 -10.71 18.12
CA ARG A 243 1.77 -9.57 17.23
C ARG A 243 3.07 -9.13 16.54
N PRO A 244 3.19 -9.28 15.22
CA PRO A 244 4.36 -8.83 14.48
C PRO A 244 4.41 -7.30 14.45
N THR A 245 5.58 -6.71 14.71
CA THR A 245 5.78 -5.26 14.78
C THR A 245 6.78 -4.73 13.76
N ARG A 246 7.44 -5.63 13.03
CA ARG A 246 8.45 -5.29 12.03
C ARG A 246 8.38 -6.24 10.84
N PHE A 247 8.61 -5.71 9.64
CA PHE A 247 8.52 -6.46 8.39
C PHE A 247 9.76 -6.22 7.54
N SER A 248 10.16 -7.20 6.73
CA SER A 248 11.35 -7.08 5.91
C SER A 248 11.22 -7.86 4.62
N ASN A 249 11.87 -7.34 3.58
CA ASN A 249 12.07 -7.99 2.29
C ASN A 249 13.49 -8.61 2.17
N ARG A 250 14.30 -8.60 3.25
CA ARG A 250 15.67 -9.14 3.22
C ARG A 250 15.66 -10.65 3.44
N THR A 251 16.43 -11.38 2.64
CA THR A 251 16.71 -12.81 2.83
C THR A 251 17.37 -13.04 4.20
N GLY A 252 17.06 -14.16 4.85
CA GLY A 252 17.60 -14.50 6.16
C GLY A 252 16.99 -13.75 7.35
N SER A 253 16.20 -12.68 7.13
CA SER A 253 15.61 -11.89 8.22
C SER A 253 14.61 -12.64 9.11
N LYS A 254 14.08 -13.78 8.63
CA LYS A 254 12.98 -14.54 9.25
C LYS A 254 11.71 -13.72 9.49
N MET A 255 11.58 -12.53 8.89
CA MET A 255 10.43 -11.64 9.04
C MET A 255 9.40 -11.89 7.95
N SER A 256 8.11 -11.70 8.22
CA SER A 256 7.13 -11.57 7.14
C SER A 256 7.37 -10.27 6.37
N SER A 257 7.00 -10.26 5.08
CA SER A 257 6.90 -9.04 4.28
C SER A 257 5.44 -8.57 4.19
N ILE A 258 5.22 -7.30 3.90
CA ILE A 258 3.88 -6.70 3.72
C ILE A 258 3.68 -6.22 2.28
N GLY A 259 2.45 -5.89 1.92
CA GLY A 259 2.07 -5.43 0.58
C GLY A 259 1.22 -6.46 -0.17
N PHE A 260 1.19 -6.32 -1.49
CA PHE A 260 0.36 -7.13 -2.39
C PHE A 260 1.14 -8.33 -2.93
N TYR A 261 0.47 -9.46 -3.02
CA TYR A 261 0.98 -10.73 -3.51
C TYR A 261 0.03 -11.30 -4.54
N ARG A 262 0.56 -12.05 -5.51
CA ARG A 262 -0.24 -12.94 -6.36
C ARG A 262 -0.03 -14.37 -5.91
N THR A 263 -1.10 -15.12 -5.70
CA THR A 263 -0.98 -16.56 -5.51
C THR A 263 -0.67 -17.24 -6.84
N ALA A 264 0.20 -18.23 -6.81
CA ALA A 264 0.74 -18.84 -8.02
C ALA A 264 0.50 -20.35 -8.04
N GLU A 265 1.51 -21.12 -8.43
CA GLU A 265 1.44 -22.57 -8.51
C GLU A 265 1.47 -23.22 -7.12
N THR A 266 0.78 -24.36 -7.02
CA THR A 266 0.87 -25.25 -5.86
C THR A 266 1.97 -26.27 -6.07
N TYR A 267 2.52 -26.80 -4.98
CA TYR A 267 3.54 -27.83 -5.02
C TYR A 267 3.50 -28.67 -3.74
N GLN A 268 4.07 -29.87 -3.80
CA GLN A 268 4.30 -30.69 -2.62
C GLN A 268 5.69 -30.37 -2.06
N GLY A 269 5.75 -29.80 -0.86
CA GLY A 269 7.00 -29.48 -0.17
C GLY A 269 7.15 -30.23 1.15
N LYS A 270 8.23 -29.97 1.88
CA LYS A 270 8.52 -30.59 3.19
C LYS A 270 7.42 -30.40 4.25
N TYR A 271 6.60 -29.36 4.10
CA TYR A 271 5.47 -29.10 4.99
C TYR A 271 4.15 -29.72 4.48
N GLY A 272 4.11 -30.21 3.25
CA GLY A 272 2.91 -30.72 2.59
C GLY A 272 2.48 -29.87 1.39
N TYR A 273 1.23 -30.04 0.96
CA TYR A 273 0.61 -29.29 -0.14
C TYR A 273 0.64 -27.79 0.17
N SER A 274 1.42 -27.04 -0.61
CA SER A 274 1.77 -25.64 -0.34
C SER A 274 1.54 -24.77 -1.56
N LEU A 275 1.40 -23.47 -1.34
CA LEU A 275 1.09 -22.48 -2.37
C LEU A 275 2.20 -21.44 -2.45
N ARG A 276 2.80 -21.30 -3.63
CA ARG A 276 3.78 -20.26 -3.88
C ARG A 276 3.13 -18.91 -4.11
N LEU A 277 3.88 -17.87 -3.79
CA LEU A 277 3.44 -16.49 -3.84
C LEU A 277 4.45 -15.66 -4.64
N ASP A 278 3.95 -14.72 -5.44
CA ASP A 278 4.74 -13.69 -6.10
C ASP A 278 4.54 -12.37 -5.37
N GLY A 279 5.64 -11.69 -5.04
CA GLY A 279 5.59 -10.35 -4.45
C GLY A 279 5.34 -9.30 -5.53
N LEU A 280 4.36 -8.42 -5.29
CA LEU A 280 3.94 -7.37 -6.23
C LEU A 280 4.21 -5.95 -5.70
N SER A 281 4.95 -5.83 -4.60
CA SER A 281 5.27 -4.58 -3.93
C SER A 281 6.78 -4.51 -3.65
N GLY A 282 7.36 -3.32 -3.60
CA GLY A 282 8.79 -3.17 -3.25
C GLY A 282 9.15 -3.78 -1.88
N THR A 283 8.18 -3.82 -0.97
CA THR A 283 8.28 -4.43 0.38
C THR A 283 8.26 -5.95 0.39
N ASN A 284 7.97 -6.61 -0.74
CA ASN A 284 7.90 -8.07 -0.84
C ASN A 284 8.46 -8.64 -2.15
N SER A 285 9.21 -7.85 -2.94
CA SER A 285 9.76 -8.29 -4.23
C SER A 285 10.68 -9.52 -4.17
N ARG A 286 11.20 -9.92 -3.00
CA ARG A 286 12.07 -11.09 -2.83
C ARG A 286 11.34 -12.35 -2.34
N VAL A 287 10.00 -12.38 -2.34
CA VAL A 287 9.20 -13.51 -1.81
C VAL A 287 9.64 -14.87 -2.35
N ARG A 288 9.85 -15.00 -3.66
CA ARG A 288 10.34 -16.25 -4.29
C ARG A 288 11.74 -16.62 -3.83
N ALA A 289 12.69 -15.69 -3.91
CA ALA A 289 14.06 -15.88 -3.46
C ALA A 289 14.17 -16.22 -1.96
N ARG A 290 13.16 -15.82 -1.17
CA ARG A 290 13.08 -16.08 0.26
C ARG A 290 12.29 -17.34 0.61
N ALA A 291 11.79 -18.07 -0.39
CA ALA A 291 10.90 -19.21 -0.22
C ALA A 291 9.68 -18.91 0.68
N VAL A 292 9.16 -17.67 0.63
CA VAL A 292 7.96 -17.27 1.38
C VAL A 292 6.73 -17.82 0.66
N VAL A 293 6.03 -18.73 1.31
CA VAL A 293 4.88 -19.46 0.77
C VAL A 293 3.72 -19.48 1.77
N MET A 294 2.54 -19.93 1.33
CA MET A 294 1.48 -20.39 2.23
C MET A 294 1.57 -21.91 2.38
N HIS A 295 1.60 -22.40 3.62
CA HIS A 295 1.77 -23.84 3.88
C HIS A 295 1.05 -24.31 5.15
N PRO A 296 0.64 -25.59 5.22
CA PRO A 296 0.16 -26.22 6.44
C PRO A 296 1.19 -26.20 7.57
N SER A 297 0.69 -26.10 8.80
CA SER A 297 1.48 -26.25 10.01
C SER A 297 0.65 -26.81 11.15
N LYS A 298 1.29 -27.66 11.98
CA LYS A 298 0.72 -28.17 13.24
C LYS A 298 0.74 -27.14 14.37
N TYR A 299 1.58 -26.10 14.29
CA TYR A 299 1.68 -25.06 15.32
C TYR A 299 0.68 -23.90 15.14
N VAL A 300 -0.16 -23.94 14.10
CA VAL A 300 -1.29 -23.03 13.92
C VAL A 300 -2.55 -23.83 14.21
N ARG A 301 -3.25 -23.51 15.31
CA ARG A 301 -4.43 -24.25 15.75
C ARG A 301 -5.52 -23.30 16.25
N GLU A 302 -6.76 -23.75 16.14
CA GLU A 302 -7.87 -23.17 16.89
C GLU A 302 -7.65 -23.42 18.40
N GLY A 303 -7.79 -22.38 19.22
CA GLY A 303 -7.33 -22.37 20.63
C GLY A 303 -5.80 -22.20 20.80
N GLY A 304 -5.36 -21.19 21.56
CA GLY A 304 -3.95 -20.93 21.87
C GLY A 304 -3.19 -20.01 20.89
N ALA A 305 -1.95 -19.68 21.24
CA ALA A 305 -1.04 -18.87 20.43
C ALA A 305 -0.47 -19.70 19.27
N SER A 306 -0.56 -19.19 18.05
CA SER A 306 0.09 -19.85 16.90
C SER A 306 1.60 -19.65 16.97
N GLY A 307 2.37 -20.71 16.66
CA GLY A 307 3.82 -20.64 16.48
C GLY A 307 4.24 -19.69 15.35
N ARG A 308 5.57 -19.52 15.15
CA ARG A 308 6.15 -18.55 14.20
C ARG A 308 6.87 -19.27 13.06
N SER A 309 6.70 -18.78 11.83
CA SER A 309 7.42 -19.23 10.63
C SER A 309 8.73 -18.45 10.46
N TRP A 310 9.40 -18.55 9.30
CA TRP A 310 10.50 -17.64 8.91
C TRP A 310 10.06 -16.60 7.87
N GLY A 311 8.77 -16.29 7.82
CA GLY A 311 8.18 -15.26 6.95
C GLY A 311 6.94 -15.74 6.19
N CYS A 312 6.78 -17.07 6.09
CA CYS A 312 5.66 -17.75 5.44
C CYS A 312 4.31 -17.52 6.15
N PHE A 313 3.23 -17.63 5.37
CA PHE A 313 1.85 -17.66 5.83
C PHE A 313 1.49 -19.09 6.24
N ALA A 314 1.92 -19.51 7.43
CA ALA A 314 1.57 -20.84 7.91
C ALA A 314 0.10 -20.87 8.36
N ILE A 315 -0.64 -21.92 8.02
CA ILE A 315 -2.08 -22.09 8.30
C ILE A 315 -2.32 -23.46 8.95
N ASP A 316 -3.45 -23.62 9.64
CA ASP A 316 -3.78 -24.89 10.31
C ASP A 316 -3.81 -26.05 9.30
N SER A 317 -3.05 -27.11 9.58
CA SER A 317 -2.93 -28.26 8.67
C SER A 317 -4.28 -28.90 8.33
N ARG A 318 -5.27 -28.87 9.25
CA ARG A 318 -6.60 -29.47 9.05
C ARG A 318 -7.40 -28.78 7.94
N TYR A 319 -7.22 -27.48 7.78
CA TYR A 319 -7.96 -26.66 6.80
C TYR A 319 -7.10 -26.21 5.62
N SER A 320 -5.81 -26.55 5.63
CA SER A 320 -4.81 -26.06 4.67
C SER A 320 -5.17 -26.33 3.21
N ARG A 321 -5.63 -27.53 2.88
CA ARG A 321 -6.05 -27.90 1.52
C ARG A 321 -7.24 -27.05 1.05
N HIS A 322 -8.29 -26.93 1.88
CA HIS A 322 -9.44 -26.07 1.61
C HIS A 322 -9.02 -24.62 1.35
N ILE A 323 -8.22 -24.04 2.24
CA ILE A 323 -7.74 -22.65 2.12
C ILE A 323 -6.92 -22.47 0.83
N ILE A 324 -5.96 -23.36 0.55
CA ILE A 324 -5.09 -23.27 -0.63
C ILE A 324 -5.91 -23.42 -1.91
N ASP A 325 -6.84 -24.38 -1.98
CA ASP A 325 -7.65 -24.61 -3.18
C ASP A 325 -8.60 -23.45 -3.47
N ARG A 326 -9.12 -22.77 -2.43
CA ARG A 326 -9.90 -21.54 -2.58
C ARG A 326 -9.08 -20.37 -3.12
N VAL A 327 -7.77 -20.32 -2.82
CA VAL A 327 -6.93 -19.15 -3.11
C VAL A 327 -5.84 -19.38 -4.15
N LYS A 328 -5.70 -20.58 -4.74
CA LYS A 328 -4.66 -20.87 -5.75
C LYS A 328 -4.96 -20.23 -7.13
N GLY A 329 -3.92 -20.06 -7.93
CA GLY A 329 -4.05 -19.72 -9.35
C GLY A 329 -4.45 -18.27 -9.62
N GLY A 330 -3.71 -17.31 -9.08
CA GLY A 330 -3.84 -15.89 -9.44
C GLY A 330 -4.82 -15.11 -8.57
N VAL A 331 -5.00 -15.46 -7.30
CA VAL A 331 -5.76 -14.64 -6.36
C VAL A 331 -4.87 -13.54 -5.80
N LEU A 332 -5.43 -12.34 -5.61
CA LEU A 332 -4.73 -11.28 -4.90
C LEU A 332 -4.72 -11.58 -3.39
N LEU A 333 -3.55 -11.55 -2.78
CA LEU A 333 -3.39 -11.54 -1.33
C LEU A 333 -2.79 -10.20 -0.90
N TYR A 334 -3.43 -9.50 0.03
CA TYR A 334 -2.94 -8.27 0.62
C TYR A 334 -2.56 -8.47 2.08
N ALA A 335 -1.26 -8.41 2.40
CA ALA A 335 -0.77 -8.51 3.77
C ALA A 335 -0.48 -7.11 4.33
N TYR A 336 -1.27 -6.71 5.33
CA TYR A 336 -1.21 -5.40 5.97
C TYR A 336 -0.56 -5.49 7.34
N GLY A 337 0.47 -4.67 7.59
CA GLY A 337 1.22 -4.66 8.85
C GLY A 337 0.99 -3.46 9.76
N GLY A 338 0.14 -2.51 9.37
CA GLY A 338 0.10 -1.17 9.99
C GLY A 338 1.24 -0.27 9.47
N GLN A 339 1.11 1.04 9.69
CA GLN A 339 2.21 1.99 9.51
C GLN A 339 2.82 2.27 10.89
N ARG A 340 4.15 2.31 10.95
CA ARG A 340 4.88 3.06 11.97
C ARG A 340 5.42 4.30 11.28
#